data_AF-I0KB75-F1
#
_entry.id   AF-I0KB75-F1
#
_cell.length_a   1.000
_cell.length_b   1.000
_cell.length_c   1.000
_cell.angle_alpha   90.00
_cell.angle_beta   90.00
_cell.angle_gamma   90.00
#
_symmetry.space_group_name_H-M   'P 1'
#
loop_
_entity.id
_entity.type
_entity.pdbx_description
1 polymer ?
#
loop_
_entity_poly.entity_id
_entity_poly.type
_entity_poly.pdbx_seq_one_letter_code
_entity_poly.pdbx_strand_id
1 'polypeptide(L)'
;MRIAAIYIEHHDYLFDAPQTINFGTKYFYSFEKENDNVNISRTINKNFIPNFFDSTNLGSKLTNINAIVGQNGAGKSTLLDIIRSVFIDNTNALPHAKSLFLYESNDSGKPFILKNDFGKVVIKERNNKEIELNESSNQKIKSIYYSPHYDYKYNLNFDNIDNHDISFDKIVEDDLKELGEKDTNQNGLAYSASQELVFKNSLRQIYFLSSDLVKKQNIFKDLFHLQNHYEPILYFRGYKGEVKEHNTPYQLRSILTSIADKAEKESSAWYLYRNKRASQVQINQYLLKRNVIKCILSVIYKQLEKSNSFLEEGDFPYDKLNKQLEKADSYKALIMFAKYGAIKIQPGKSENIFKKNILEKLLKKYTHR
;
A
#
# COMPACT_ATOMS: atom_id res chain seq x y z
N MET A 1 2.20 -19.69 -13.10
CA MET A 1 2.57 -20.51 -11.93
C MET A 1 1.33 -20.84 -11.12
N ARG A 2 1.21 -22.05 -10.58
CA ARG A 2 0.06 -22.49 -9.76
C ARG A 2 0.51 -23.56 -8.76
N ILE A 3 0.08 -23.48 -7.50
CA ILE A 3 0.29 -24.57 -6.53
C ILE A 3 -0.48 -25.79 -7.08
N ALA A 4 0.20 -26.94 -7.13
CA ALA A 4 -0.32 -28.16 -7.73
C ALA A 4 -0.74 -29.17 -6.68
N ALA A 5 0.15 -29.44 -5.73
CA ALA A 5 -0.11 -30.35 -4.64
C ALA A 5 0.70 -30.00 -3.40
N ILE A 6 0.18 -30.42 -2.24
CA ILE A 6 0.85 -30.32 -0.95
C ILE A 6 0.80 -31.70 -0.32
N TYR A 7 1.94 -32.17 0.17
CA TYR A 7 2.05 -33.32 1.06
C TYR A 7 2.38 -32.83 2.47
N ILE A 8 1.59 -33.25 3.45
CA ILE A 8 1.77 -32.91 4.86
C ILE A 8 1.97 -34.22 5.61
N GLU A 9 3.17 -34.45 6.13
CA GLU A 9 3.45 -35.64 6.95
C GLU A 9 2.97 -35.41 8.38
N HIS A 10 3.43 -34.32 8.97
CA HIS A 10 3.18 -33.98 10.36
C HIS A 10 2.76 -32.52 10.45
N HIS A 11 1.84 -32.25 11.35
CA HIS A 11 1.48 -30.92 11.82
C HIS A 11 1.09 -31.04 13.29
N ASP A 12 0.84 -29.91 13.92
CA ASP A 12 0.47 -29.91 15.34
C ASP A 12 -1.03 -30.23 15.60
N TYR A 13 -1.96 -30.04 14.63
CA TYR A 13 -3.42 -29.99 14.95
C TYR A 13 -4.48 -30.58 13.97
N LEU A 14 -4.16 -31.09 12.78
CA LEU A 14 -5.14 -31.44 11.72
C LEU A 14 -5.57 -32.91 11.57
N PHE A 15 -4.62 -33.83 11.41
CA PHE A 15 -4.75 -35.20 10.92
C PHE A 15 -3.88 -36.17 11.73
N ASP A 16 -4.39 -37.39 11.94
CA ASP A 16 -3.63 -38.46 12.60
C ASP A 16 -2.68 -39.20 11.64
N ALA A 17 -2.79 -38.94 10.34
CA ALA A 17 -2.01 -39.59 9.29
C ALA A 17 -1.64 -38.60 8.18
N PRO A 18 -0.53 -38.84 7.45
CA PRO A 18 -0.10 -37.99 6.35
C PRO A 18 -1.20 -37.73 5.31
N GLN A 19 -1.31 -36.49 4.85
CA GLN A 19 -2.32 -36.07 3.89
C GLN A 19 -1.69 -35.55 2.61
N THR A 20 -2.35 -35.85 1.50
CA THR A 20 -2.04 -35.27 0.18
C THR A 20 -3.23 -34.43 -0.29
N ILE A 21 -2.96 -33.17 -0.61
CA ILE A 21 -3.96 -32.22 -1.07
C ILE A 21 -3.60 -31.81 -2.49
N ASN A 22 -4.49 -32.09 -3.44
CA ASN A 22 -4.33 -31.73 -4.85
C ASN A 22 -5.21 -30.52 -5.19
N PHE A 23 -4.66 -29.56 -5.93
CA PHE A 23 -5.32 -28.29 -6.28
C PHE A 23 -5.87 -28.30 -7.71
N GLY A 24 -6.39 -29.43 -8.19
CA GLY A 24 -7.10 -29.51 -9.46
C GLY A 24 -6.31 -29.06 -10.70
N THR A 25 -4.97 -29.23 -10.69
CA THR A 25 -4.13 -28.84 -11.83
C THR A 25 -4.14 -29.91 -12.94
N LYS A 26 -3.18 -29.82 -13.86
CA LYS A 26 -3.07 -30.76 -14.99
C LYS A 26 -2.83 -32.20 -14.53
N TYR A 27 -2.26 -32.37 -13.34
CA TYR A 27 -1.95 -33.69 -12.79
C TYR A 27 -2.49 -33.84 -11.37
N PHE A 28 -2.86 -35.06 -11.01
CA PHE A 28 -3.01 -35.48 -9.62
C PHE A 28 -1.71 -36.13 -9.16
N TYR A 29 -1.23 -35.70 -8.01
CA TYR A 29 0.01 -36.15 -7.39
C TYR A 29 -0.29 -37.12 -6.25
N SER A 30 0.60 -38.08 -6.08
CA SER A 30 0.62 -39.04 -4.98
C SER A 30 2.04 -39.16 -4.45
N PHE A 31 2.17 -39.31 -3.14
CA PHE A 31 3.43 -39.23 -2.42
C PHE A 31 3.63 -40.49 -1.59
N GLU A 32 4.80 -41.11 -1.74
CA GLU A 32 5.23 -42.27 -0.98
C GLU A 32 6.52 -41.90 -0.26
N LYS A 33 6.50 -41.94 1.07
CA LYS A 33 7.67 -41.65 1.89
C LYS A 33 8.45 -42.93 2.15
N GLU A 34 9.76 -42.90 1.88
CA GLU A 34 10.71 -43.95 2.20
C GLU A 34 11.86 -43.34 3.02
N ASN A 35 11.92 -43.67 4.31
CA ASN A 35 12.82 -43.01 5.28
C ASN A 35 12.62 -41.50 5.31
N ASP A 36 13.59 -40.68 4.92
CA ASP A 36 13.42 -39.22 4.82
C ASP A 36 13.24 -38.74 3.37
N ASN A 37 13.17 -39.66 2.41
CA ASN A 37 13.00 -39.35 0.99
C ASN A 37 11.54 -39.48 0.57
N VAL A 38 11.14 -38.75 -0.46
CA VAL A 38 9.76 -38.76 -0.99
C VAL A 38 9.76 -39.10 -2.47
N ASN A 39 9.06 -40.19 -2.80
CA ASN A 39 8.77 -40.63 -4.16
C ASN A 39 7.40 -40.06 -4.59
N ILE A 40 7.40 -39.30 -5.68
CA ILE A 40 6.20 -38.69 -6.24
C ILE A 40 5.80 -39.48 -7.49
N SER A 41 4.52 -39.84 -7.57
CA SER A 41 3.89 -40.27 -8.81
C SER A 41 2.82 -39.27 -9.23
N ARG A 42 2.55 -39.18 -10.53
CA ARG A 42 1.51 -38.29 -11.06
C ARG A 42 0.66 -38.93 -12.13
N THR A 43 -0.63 -38.61 -12.13
CA THR A 43 -1.61 -39.04 -13.13
C THR A 43 -2.23 -37.84 -13.82
N ILE A 44 -2.52 -37.93 -15.13
CA ILE A 44 -3.11 -36.82 -15.89
C ILE A 44 -4.56 -36.63 -15.44
N ASN A 45 -4.90 -35.41 -15.07
CA ASN A 45 -6.29 -34.99 -14.86
C ASN A 45 -6.96 -34.78 -16.23
N LYS A 46 -7.81 -35.72 -16.63
CA LYS A 46 -8.51 -35.69 -17.93
C LYS A 46 -9.50 -34.52 -18.07
N ASN A 47 -9.93 -33.95 -16.95
CA ASN A 47 -10.90 -32.86 -16.91
C ASN A 47 -10.24 -31.48 -16.83
N PHE A 48 -8.90 -31.43 -16.87
CA PHE A 48 -8.17 -30.16 -16.81
C PHE A 48 -8.39 -29.37 -18.10
N ILE A 49 -8.92 -28.15 -17.95
CA ILE A 49 -9.08 -27.21 -19.04
C ILE A 49 -8.01 -26.11 -18.89
N PRO A 50 -7.02 -26.03 -19.80
CA PRO A 50 -6.00 -25.00 -19.72
C PRO A 50 -6.64 -23.61 -19.87
N ASN A 51 -6.22 -22.67 -19.02
CA ASN A 51 -6.65 -21.27 -19.04
C ASN A 51 -8.18 -21.07 -18.85
N PHE A 52 -8.87 -22.02 -18.20
CA PHE A 52 -10.32 -21.94 -17.97
C PHE A 52 -10.78 -20.63 -17.28
N PHE A 53 -9.98 -20.13 -16.32
CA PHE A 53 -10.28 -18.90 -15.59
C PHE A 53 -9.63 -17.64 -16.19
N ASP A 54 -8.83 -17.78 -17.25
CA ASP A 54 -8.14 -16.67 -17.91
C ASP A 54 -9.00 -16.16 -19.07
N SER A 55 -10.09 -15.45 -18.74
CA SER A 55 -11.00 -14.87 -19.73
C SER A 55 -10.51 -13.53 -20.30
N THR A 56 -9.38 -13.03 -19.81
CA THR A 56 -8.87 -11.70 -20.14
C THR A 56 -7.51 -11.82 -20.81
N ASN A 57 -7.32 -11.25 -22.00
CA ASN A 57 -6.01 -11.19 -22.67
C ASN A 57 -5.05 -10.16 -22.01
N LEU A 58 -5.08 -10.05 -20.67
CA LEU A 58 -4.25 -9.14 -19.89
C LEU A 58 -2.97 -9.84 -19.42
N GLY A 59 -1.99 -9.04 -19.01
CA GLY A 59 -0.74 -9.57 -18.45
C GLY A 59 -0.90 -10.29 -17.10
N SER A 60 -2.01 -10.06 -16.40
CA SER A 60 -2.38 -10.71 -15.14
C SER A 60 -3.43 -11.79 -15.40
N LYS A 61 -3.18 -13.01 -14.90
CA LYS A 61 -3.97 -14.19 -15.23
C LYS A 61 -4.42 -14.91 -13.97
N LEU A 62 -5.73 -15.17 -13.87
CA LEU A 62 -6.25 -16.08 -12.87
C LEU A 62 -6.00 -17.52 -13.35
N THR A 63 -5.07 -18.21 -12.70
CA THR A 63 -4.61 -19.53 -13.17
C THR A 63 -5.41 -20.69 -12.59
N ASN A 64 -5.95 -20.52 -11.38
CA ASN A 64 -6.65 -21.59 -10.66
C ASN A 64 -7.57 -21.04 -9.56
N ILE A 65 -8.72 -21.68 -9.34
CA ILE A 65 -9.59 -21.48 -8.18
C ILE A 65 -9.80 -22.84 -7.53
N ASN A 66 -9.60 -22.91 -6.21
CA ASN A 66 -9.88 -24.12 -5.41
C ASN A 66 -10.78 -23.77 -4.23
N ALA A 67 -11.64 -24.71 -3.85
CA ALA A 67 -12.46 -24.62 -2.65
C ALA A 67 -11.99 -25.67 -1.64
N ILE A 68 -11.72 -25.24 -0.40
CA ILE A 68 -11.44 -26.13 0.73
C ILE A 68 -12.70 -26.16 1.59
N VAL A 69 -13.43 -27.27 1.56
CA VAL A 69 -14.74 -27.41 2.21
C VAL A 69 -14.65 -28.49 3.29
N GLY A 70 -15.29 -28.24 4.43
CA GLY A 70 -15.32 -29.17 5.55
C GLY A 70 -16.10 -28.58 6.72
N GLN A 71 -16.49 -29.42 7.68
CA GLN A 71 -17.20 -28.98 8.89
C GLN A 71 -16.34 -28.05 9.76
N ASN A 72 -16.96 -27.31 10.68
CA ASN A 72 -16.21 -26.50 11.65
C ASN A 72 -15.33 -27.40 12.52
N GLY A 73 -14.09 -26.97 12.79
CA GLY A 73 -13.11 -27.80 13.50
C GLY A 73 -12.34 -28.81 12.64
N ALA A 74 -12.67 -29.02 11.36
CA ALA A 74 -11.96 -29.93 10.46
C ALA A 74 -10.54 -29.45 10.03
N GLY A 75 -9.97 -28.44 10.71
CA GLY A 75 -8.63 -27.94 10.46
C GLY A 75 -8.45 -27.01 9.24
N LYS A 76 -9.52 -26.58 8.57
CA LYS A 76 -9.44 -25.68 7.39
C LYS A 76 -8.51 -24.47 7.58
N SER A 77 -8.67 -23.72 8.67
CA SER A 77 -7.82 -22.54 8.95
C SER A 77 -6.37 -22.94 9.22
N THR A 78 -6.12 -24.07 9.91
CA THR A 78 -4.76 -24.60 10.15
C THR A 78 -4.07 -24.97 8.84
N LEU A 79 -4.77 -25.57 7.89
CA LEU A 79 -4.23 -25.86 6.56
C LEU A 79 -3.84 -24.56 5.82
N LEU A 80 -4.66 -23.52 5.93
CA LEU A 80 -4.34 -22.21 5.36
C LEU A 80 -3.11 -21.58 6.04
N ASP A 81 -2.98 -21.72 7.37
CA ASP A 81 -1.80 -21.27 8.12
C ASP A 81 -0.53 -22.04 7.70
N ILE A 82 -0.61 -23.35 7.44
CA ILE A 82 0.50 -24.13 6.88
C ILE A 82 0.89 -23.63 5.50
N ILE A 83 -0.08 -23.33 4.62
CA ILE A 83 0.20 -22.74 3.30
C ILE A 83 0.90 -21.38 3.45
N ARG A 84 0.44 -20.53 4.38
CA ARG A 84 1.05 -19.21 4.65
C ARG A 84 2.46 -19.33 5.19
N SER A 85 2.76 -20.34 6.00
CA SER A 85 4.10 -20.58 6.58
C SER A 85 5.21 -20.68 5.53
N VAL A 86 4.88 -21.11 4.32
CA VAL A 86 5.83 -21.26 3.21
C VAL A 86 6.37 -19.93 2.69
N PHE A 87 5.67 -18.84 2.96
CA PHE A 87 5.96 -17.54 2.38
C PHE A 87 6.32 -16.50 3.43
N ILE A 88 6.50 -16.92 4.68
CA ILE A 88 6.99 -16.07 5.76
C ILE A 88 8.39 -16.51 6.18
N ASP A 89 9.21 -15.55 6.59
CA ASP A 89 10.58 -15.80 7.03
C ASP A 89 10.63 -16.12 8.53
N ASN A 90 9.65 -15.63 9.31
CA ASN A 90 9.56 -15.89 10.74
C ASN A 90 8.90 -17.24 11.03
N THR A 91 9.74 -18.25 11.16
CA THR A 91 9.39 -19.66 11.38
C THR A 91 8.61 -19.94 12.66
N ASN A 92 8.60 -19.04 13.64
CA ASN A 92 7.90 -19.22 14.92
C ASN A 92 6.49 -18.60 14.94
N ALA A 93 6.10 -17.88 13.88
CA ALA A 93 4.86 -17.12 13.86
C ALA A 93 3.62 -17.96 13.51
N LEU A 94 3.81 -19.12 12.88
CA LEU A 94 2.74 -20.03 12.43
C LEU A 94 3.02 -21.47 12.86
N PRO A 95 1.99 -22.34 12.91
CA PRO A 95 2.16 -23.75 13.30
C PRO A 95 3.22 -24.46 12.47
N HIS A 96 4.01 -25.31 13.12
CA HIS A 96 5.03 -26.08 12.43
C HIS A 96 4.37 -27.25 11.69
N ALA A 97 4.76 -27.43 10.43
CA ALA A 97 4.33 -28.58 9.64
C ALA A 97 5.49 -29.07 8.78
N LYS A 98 5.77 -30.38 8.86
CA LYS A 98 6.70 -31.07 7.98
C LYS A 98 5.98 -31.41 6.68
N SER A 99 6.39 -30.76 5.59
CA SER A 99 5.59 -30.61 4.39
C SER A 99 6.42 -30.48 3.11
N LEU A 100 5.81 -30.84 1.98
CA LEU A 100 6.37 -30.71 0.65
C LEU A 100 5.34 -30.03 -0.26
N PHE A 101 5.73 -28.90 -0.84
CA PHE A 101 4.88 -28.08 -1.70
C PHE A 101 5.36 -28.16 -3.15
N LEU A 102 4.46 -28.54 -4.06
CA LEU A 102 4.72 -28.58 -5.48
C LEU A 102 3.96 -27.48 -6.22
N TYR A 103 4.62 -26.87 -7.19
CA TYR A 103 3.97 -25.94 -8.12
C TYR A 103 4.27 -26.30 -9.57
N GLU A 104 3.34 -25.92 -10.46
CA GLU A 104 3.47 -26.05 -11.91
C GLU A 104 3.66 -24.67 -12.56
N SER A 105 4.53 -24.61 -13.57
CA SER A 105 4.57 -23.51 -14.53
C SER A 105 3.98 -23.95 -15.87
N ASN A 106 3.42 -23.01 -16.63
CA ASN A 106 2.90 -23.31 -17.96
C ASN A 106 4.01 -23.72 -18.93
N ASP A 107 5.23 -23.22 -18.69
CA ASP A 107 6.38 -23.39 -19.57
C ASP A 107 7.20 -24.66 -19.24
N SER A 108 6.87 -25.36 -18.16
CA SER A 108 7.58 -26.56 -17.72
C SER A 108 6.70 -27.81 -17.82
N GLY A 109 7.23 -28.88 -18.42
CA GLY A 109 6.58 -30.21 -18.41
C GLY A 109 6.66 -30.93 -17.05
N LYS A 110 7.35 -30.35 -16.07
CA LYS A 110 7.65 -30.92 -14.76
C LYS A 110 7.25 -29.96 -13.64
N PRO A 111 6.85 -30.47 -12.45
CA PRO A 111 6.66 -29.63 -11.27
C PRO A 111 7.99 -29.14 -10.72
N PHE A 112 7.92 -28.13 -9.88
CA PHE A 112 9.02 -27.62 -9.07
C PHE A 112 8.64 -27.68 -7.60
N ILE A 113 9.66 -27.70 -6.74
CA ILE A 113 9.49 -27.62 -5.29
C ILE A 113 9.47 -26.16 -4.86
N LEU A 114 8.41 -25.80 -4.13
CA LEU A 114 8.25 -24.50 -3.46
C LEU A 114 8.82 -24.53 -2.03
N LYS A 115 8.62 -25.65 -1.31
CA LYS A 115 9.14 -25.91 0.03
C LYS A 115 9.37 -27.41 0.18
N ASN A 116 10.50 -27.81 0.75
CA ASN A 116 10.78 -29.21 1.07
C ASN A 116 11.38 -29.35 2.48
N ASP A 117 10.62 -29.98 3.37
CA ASP A 117 11.10 -30.36 4.71
C ASP A 117 11.66 -31.79 4.76
N PHE A 118 11.85 -32.44 3.61
CA PHE A 118 12.34 -33.81 3.47
C PHE A 118 13.74 -33.84 2.84
N GLY A 119 14.36 -35.01 2.83
CA GLY A 119 15.57 -35.28 2.08
C GLY A 119 15.33 -35.25 0.56
N LYS A 120 15.72 -36.32 -0.12
CA LYS A 120 15.64 -36.38 -1.58
C LYS A 120 14.20 -36.55 -2.04
N VAL A 121 13.80 -35.74 -3.03
CA VAL A 121 12.48 -35.80 -3.65
C VAL A 121 12.62 -36.24 -5.11
N VAL A 122 11.97 -37.34 -5.48
CA VAL A 122 12.07 -37.92 -6.83
C VAL A 122 10.69 -38.04 -7.44
N ILE A 123 10.53 -37.63 -8.70
CA ILE A 123 9.32 -37.89 -9.47
C ILE A 123 9.52 -39.09 -10.41
N LYS A 124 8.64 -40.08 -10.31
CA LYS A 124 8.54 -41.25 -11.19
C LYS A 124 7.63 -40.91 -12.37
N GLU A 125 8.21 -40.83 -13.58
CA GLU A 125 7.45 -40.66 -14.83
C GLU A 125 6.99 -42.00 -15.39
N ARG A 126 6.01 -42.00 -16.31
CA ARG A 126 5.45 -43.20 -16.95
C ARG A 126 6.47 -44.13 -17.63
N ASN A 127 7.67 -43.63 -17.93
CA ASN A 127 8.74 -44.41 -18.58
C ASN A 127 9.72 -45.03 -17.56
N ASN A 128 9.34 -45.15 -16.28
CA ASN A 128 10.23 -45.52 -15.16
C ASN A 128 11.49 -44.64 -15.04
N LYS A 129 11.44 -43.44 -15.62
CA LYS A 129 12.51 -42.46 -15.47
C LYS A 129 12.27 -41.70 -14.18
N GLU A 130 13.20 -41.83 -13.26
CA GLU A 130 13.26 -41.08 -12.01
C GLU A 130 13.99 -39.76 -12.23
N ILE A 131 13.38 -38.67 -11.78
CA ILE A 131 13.96 -37.33 -11.86
C ILE A 131 13.96 -36.75 -10.46
N GLU A 132 15.13 -36.41 -9.95
CA GLU A 132 15.25 -35.65 -8.72
C GLU A 132 14.76 -34.21 -8.95
N LEU A 133 13.89 -33.75 -8.04
CA LEU A 133 13.36 -32.40 -8.04
C LEU A 133 14.20 -31.56 -7.08
N ASN A 134 14.61 -30.39 -7.54
CA ASN A 134 15.33 -29.42 -6.72
C ASN A 134 14.39 -28.28 -6.30
N GLU A 135 14.67 -27.69 -5.14
CA GLU A 135 14.04 -26.44 -4.72
C GLU A 135 14.30 -25.34 -5.76
N SER A 136 13.26 -24.58 -6.05
CA SER A 136 13.38 -23.43 -6.92
C SER A 136 14.08 -22.30 -6.16
N SER A 137 15.34 -22.01 -6.51
CA SER A 137 16.11 -20.89 -5.95
C SER A 137 15.55 -19.51 -6.28
N ASN A 138 14.46 -19.45 -7.07
CA ASN A 138 14.06 -18.24 -7.77
C ASN A 138 12.55 -18.03 -7.70
N GLN A 139 12.01 -17.84 -6.49
CA GLN A 139 10.62 -17.49 -6.32
C GLN A 139 10.45 -16.19 -5.54
N LYS A 140 10.53 -15.07 -6.27
CA LYS A 140 9.82 -13.85 -5.88
C LYS A 140 8.31 -14.08 -5.96
N ILE A 141 7.78 -14.93 -5.08
CA ILE A 141 6.34 -14.95 -4.78
C ILE A 141 6.13 -13.80 -3.82
N LYS A 142 5.45 -12.75 -4.29
CA LYS A 142 5.46 -11.45 -3.61
C LYS A 142 4.27 -11.23 -2.69
N SER A 143 3.20 -12.03 -2.80
CA SER A 143 1.92 -11.71 -2.16
C SER A 143 1.04 -12.95 -1.99
N ILE A 144 0.59 -13.22 -0.77
CA ILE A 144 -0.62 -14.02 -0.51
C ILE A 144 -1.68 -13.05 -0.02
N TYR A 145 -2.87 -13.09 -0.62
CA TYR A 145 -4.03 -12.40 -0.08
C TYR A 145 -4.86 -13.35 0.78
N TYR A 146 -5.07 -13.00 2.07
CA TYR A 146 -5.85 -13.80 3.01
C TYR A 146 -7.02 -13.02 3.59
N SER A 147 -8.19 -13.07 2.95
CA SER A 147 -9.36 -12.28 3.40
C SER A 147 -9.68 -12.50 4.90
N PRO A 148 -9.43 -11.51 5.78
CA PRO A 148 -9.62 -11.66 7.23
C PRO A 148 -11.11 -11.66 7.60
N HIS A 149 -11.95 -11.12 6.70
CA HIS A 149 -13.38 -10.88 6.91
C HIS A 149 -14.20 -12.12 7.30
N TYR A 150 -13.71 -13.32 6.99
CA TYR A 150 -14.41 -14.58 7.30
C TYR A 150 -13.72 -15.44 8.35
N ASP A 151 -12.47 -15.12 8.72
CA ASP A 151 -11.68 -15.94 9.65
C ASP A 151 -11.62 -15.34 11.06
N TYR A 152 -12.01 -14.08 11.25
CA TYR A 152 -11.98 -13.37 12.55
C TYR A 152 -10.64 -13.47 13.32
N LYS A 153 -9.57 -13.90 12.65
CA LYS A 153 -8.21 -14.00 13.21
C LYS A 153 -7.46 -12.71 12.91
N TYR A 154 -6.86 -12.14 13.95
CA TYR A 154 -5.91 -11.06 13.78
C TYR A 154 -4.66 -11.61 13.09
N ASN A 155 -4.41 -11.13 11.88
CA ASN A 155 -3.28 -11.54 11.08
C ASN A 155 -2.17 -10.51 11.27
N LEU A 156 -1.09 -10.90 11.95
CA LEU A 156 0.11 -10.09 12.06
C LEU A 156 0.91 -10.21 10.76
N ASN A 157 1.30 -9.08 10.18
CA ASN A 157 2.32 -9.06 9.13
C ASN A 157 3.69 -9.11 9.81
N PHE A 158 4.09 -10.31 10.26
CA PHE A 158 5.28 -10.55 11.09
C PHE A 158 6.58 -10.05 10.45
N ASP A 159 6.66 -10.09 9.12
CA ASP A 159 7.91 -9.90 8.37
C ASP A 159 7.85 -8.74 7.36
N ASN A 160 6.75 -7.97 7.31
CA ASN A 160 6.51 -6.95 6.28
C ASN A 160 6.70 -7.49 4.84
N ILE A 161 6.45 -8.78 4.61
CA ILE A 161 6.74 -9.47 3.34
C ILE A 161 6.01 -8.82 2.18
N ASP A 162 4.77 -8.37 2.45
CA ASP A 162 3.95 -7.71 1.45
C ASP A 162 3.34 -6.40 2.00
N ASN A 163 3.87 -5.28 1.51
CA ASN A 163 3.31 -3.94 1.76
C ASN A 163 2.01 -3.68 0.97
N HIS A 164 1.59 -4.62 0.13
CA HIS A 164 0.40 -4.53 -0.71
C HIS A 164 -0.69 -5.53 -0.31
N ASP A 165 -0.48 -6.32 0.74
CA ASP A 165 -1.51 -7.22 1.20
C ASP A 165 -2.63 -6.45 1.93
N ILE A 166 -3.74 -6.32 1.22
CA ILE A 166 -4.98 -5.67 1.68
C ILE A 166 -5.77 -6.50 2.70
N SER A 167 -5.26 -7.67 3.04
CA SER A 167 -5.89 -8.63 3.93
C SER A 167 -5.51 -8.48 5.40
N PHE A 168 -4.60 -7.56 5.72
CA PHE A 168 -4.21 -7.28 7.09
C PHE A 168 -4.93 -6.06 7.66
N ASP A 169 -5.33 -6.16 8.93
CA ASP A 169 -5.79 -5.03 9.74
C ASP A 169 -4.74 -3.92 9.86
N LYS A 170 -3.49 -4.21 9.47
CA LYS A 170 -2.40 -3.26 9.33
C LYS A 170 -2.75 -2.04 8.47
N ILE A 171 -3.56 -2.21 7.43
CA ILE A 171 -4.02 -1.06 6.62
C ILE A 171 -4.87 -0.11 7.47
N VAL A 172 -5.76 -0.67 8.30
CA VAL A 172 -6.60 0.11 9.22
C VAL A 172 -5.74 0.74 10.31
N GLU A 173 -4.77 -0.01 10.85
CA GLU A 173 -3.80 0.49 11.83
C GLU A 173 -3.00 1.67 11.26
N ASP A 174 -2.42 1.54 10.07
CA ASP A 174 -1.65 2.59 9.40
C ASP A 174 -2.51 3.81 9.06
N ASP A 175 -3.78 3.60 8.68
CA ASP A 175 -4.73 4.68 8.45
C ASP A 175 -5.01 5.48 9.72
N LEU A 176 -5.13 4.79 10.86
CA LEU A 176 -5.49 5.36 12.15
C LEU A 176 -4.27 5.80 12.98
N LYS A 177 -3.06 5.40 12.60
CA LYS A 177 -1.80 5.67 13.33
C LYS A 177 -1.60 7.15 13.65
N GLU A 178 -1.95 8.02 12.70
CA GLU A 178 -1.79 9.47 12.85
C GLU A 178 -3.07 10.18 13.32
N LEU A 179 -4.14 9.46 13.67
CA LEU A 179 -5.45 10.05 14.02
C LEU A 179 -5.35 11.04 15.18
N GLY A 180 -4.61 10.68 16.24
CA GLY A 180 -4.42 11.53 17.41
C GLY A 180 -3.70 12.85 17.10
N GLU A 181 -2.89 12.87 16.05
CA GLU A 181 -2.15 14.05 15.60
C GLU A 181 -2.95 14.91 14.62
N LYS A 182 -4.14 14.49 14.16
CA LYS A 182 -4.97 15.30 13.26
C LYS A 182 -5.62 16.45 13.99
N ASP A 183 -5.73 17.59 13.29
CA ASP A 183 -6.44 18.78 13.75
C ASP A 183 -7.93 18.50 13.97
N THR A 184 -8.68 19.52 14.31
CA THR A 184 -10.12 19.44 14.52
C THR A 184 -10.89 19.49 13.20
N ASN A 185 -12.12 18.98 13.23
CA ASN A 185 -13.07 19.13 12.15
C ASN A 185 -13.67 20.55 12.14
N GLN A 186 -14.60 20.80 11.22
CA GLN A 186 -15.24 22.12 11.05
C GLN A 186 -15.96 22.64 12.30
N ASN A 187 -16.28 21.76 13.25
CA ASN A 187 -16.95 22.09 14.51
C ASN A 187 -15.98 22.20 15.70
N GLY A 188 -14.66 22.14 15.46
CA GLY A 188 -13.65 22.17 16.52
C GLY A 188 -13.52 20.85 17.31
N LEU A 189 -14.10 19.76 16.82
CA LEU A 189 -14.02 18.43 17.46
C LEU A 189 -12.91 17.59 16.80
N ALA A 190 -12.27 16.70 17.56
CA ALA A 190 -11.34 15.73 17.00
C ALA A 190 -12.03 14.82 15.96
N TYR A 191 -11.31 14.41 14.92
CA TYR A 191 -11.81 13.44 13.96
C TYR A 191 -12.04 12.08 14.62
N SER A 192 -13.18 11.46 14.33
CA SER A 192 -13.43 10.06 14.69
C SER A 192 -12.69 9.11 13.76
N ALA A 193 -12.45 7.87 14.21
CA ALA A 193 -11.84 6.82 13.39
C ALA A 193 -12.62 6.60 12.07
N SER A 194 -13.95 6.59 12.12
CA SER A 194 -14.80 6.46 10.93
C SER A 194 -14.54 7.59 9.91
N GLN A 195 -14.44 8.84 10.38
CA GLN A 195 -14.17 9.98 9.50
C GLN A 195 -12.77 9.93 8.86
N GLU A 196 -11.78 9.37 9.54
CA GLU A 196 -10.44 9.19 8.98
C GLU A 196 -10.39 8.05 7.97
N LEU A 197 -11.01 6.90 8.28
CA LEU A 197 -11.09 5.77 7.35
C LEU A 197 -11.83 6.14 6.07
N VAL A 198 -12.94 6.88 6.16
CA VAL A 198 -13.66 7.40 4.97
C VAL A 198 -12.73 8.27 4.13
N PHE A 199 -11.97 9.17 4.76
CA PHE A 199 -11.05 10.05 4.05
C PHE A 199 -9.90 9.29 3.37
N LYS A 200 -9.28 8.34 4.07
CA LYS A 200 -8.22 7.49 3.53
C LYS A 200 -8.73 6.65 2.35
N ASN A 201 -9.95 6.11 2.45
CA ASN A 201 -10.62 5.42 1.35
C ASN A 201 -10.89 6.34 0.16
N SER A 202 -11.36 7.57 0.39
CA SER A 202 -11.52 8.56 -0.69
C SER A 202 -10.20 8.87 -1.40
N LEU A 203 -9.10 9.01 -0.65
CA LEU A 203 -7.76 9.19 -1.24
C LEU A 203 -7.37 8.00 -2.11
N ARG A 204 -7.54 6.76 -1.62
CA ARG A 204 -7.26 5.54 -2.42
C ARG A 204 -8.07 5.51 -3.71
N GLN A 205 -9.36 5.82 -3.65
CA GLN A 205 -10.21 5.90 -4.82
C GLN A 205 -9.70 6.95 -5.82
N ILE A 206 -9.35 8.16 -5.35
CA ILE A 206 -8.78 9.21 -6.21
C ILE A 206 -7.47 8.74 -6.85
N TYR A 207 -6.57 8.09 -6.09
CA TYR A 207 -5.32 7.55 -6.62
C TYR A 207 -5.57 6.46 -7.67
N PHE A 208 -6.51 5.54 -7.41
CA PHE A 208 -6.89 4.51 -8.35
C PHE A 208 -7.47 5.11 -9.64
N LEU A 209 -8.47 5.99 -9.53
CA LEU A 209 -9.13 6.65 -10.67
C LEU A 209 -8.17 7.53 -11.48
N SER A 210 -7.17 8.11 -10.84
CA SER A 210 -6.15 8.93 -11.50
C SER A 210 -4.93 8.13 -12.00
N SER A 211 -4.87 6.83 -11.72
CA SER A 211 -3.77 5.97 -12.13
C SER A 211 -3.73 5.77 -13.65
N ASP A 212 -2.53 5.49 -14.16
CA ASP A 212 -2.33 5.10 -15.56
C ASP A 212 -3.12 3.85 -15.94
N LEU A 213 -3.33 2.94 -14.98
CA LEU A 213 -4.09 1.70 -15.18
C LEU A 213 -5.53 2.02 -15.59
N VAL A 214 -6.24 2.84 -14.81
CA VAL A 214 -7.63 3.23 -15.10
C VAL A 214 -7.71 4.15 -16.32
N LYS A 215 -6.74 5.04 -16.51
CA LYS A 215 -6.72 5.94 -17.67
C LYS A 215 -6.51 5.22 -19.00
N LYS A 216 -5.71 4.15 -19.02
CA LYS A 216 -5.37 3.41 -20.25
C LYS A 216 -6.34 2.25 -20.53
N GLN A 217 -6.94 1.67 -19.50
CA GLN A 217 -7.78 0.48 -19.61
C GLN A 217 -9.26 0.83 -19.44
N ASN A 218 -10.04 0.74 -20.52
CA ASN A 218 -11.48 1.03 -20.49
C ASN A 218 -12.27 0.03 -19.63
N ILE A 219 -11.76 -1.18 -19.42
CA ILE A 219 -12.43 -2.24 -18.66
C ILE A 219 -12.86 -1.79 -17.25
N PHE A 220 -12.09 -0.90 -16.60
CA PHE A 220 -12.44 -0.40 -15.27
C PHE A 220 -13.62 0.58 -15.28
N LYS A 221 -13.81 1.32 -16.37
CA LYS A 221 -15.01 2.16 -16.53
C LYS A 221 -16.25 1.29 -16.66
N ASP A 222 -16.13 0.20 -17.42
CA ASP A 222 -17.24 -0.72 -17.68
C ASP A 222 -17.57 -1.55 -16.43
N LEU A 223 -16.57 -2.11 -15.74
CA LEU A 223 -16.73 -2.93 -14.54
C LEU A 223 -17.31 -2.17 -13.36
N PHE A 224 -16.83 -0.94 -13.13
CA PHE A 224 -17.21 -0.16 -11.94
C PHE A 224 -18.26 0.92 -12.25
N HIS A 225 -18.76 0.97 -13.48
CA HIS A 225 -19.71 2.00 -13.95
C HIS A 225 -19.27 3.42 -13.55
N LEU A 226 -17.98 3.72 -13.74
CA LEU A 226 -17.39 4.97 -13.29
C LEU A 226 -18.05 6.15 -14.01
N GLN A 227 -18.66 7.06 -13.25
CA GLN A 227 -19.26 8.26 -13.83
C GLN A 227 -18.18 9.11 -14.53
N ASN A 228 -18.50 9.60 -15.73
CA ASN A 228 -17.60 10.45 -16.52
C ASN A 228 -17.30 11.80 -15.84
N HIS A 229 -18.14 12.22 -14.90
CA HIS A 229 -18.01 13.49 -14.18
C HIS A 229 -18.15 13.24 -12.68
N TYR A 230 -17.01 13.25 -11.99
CA TYR A 230 -16.96 13.34 -10.54
C TYR A 230 -16.46 14.74 -10.18
N GLU A 231 -17.26 15.53 -9.45
CA GLU A 231 -16.74 16.72 -8.76
C GLU A 231 -16.26 16.30 -7.37
N PRO A 232 -14.96 16.03 -7.16
CA PRO A 232 -14.45 15.70 -5.83
C PRO A 232 -14.56 16.92 -4.92
N ILE A 233 -15.10 16.71 -3.71
CA ILE A 233 -14.94 17.66 -2.62
C ILE A 233 -13.60 17.37 -1.95
N LEU A 234 -12.71 18.37 -1.96
CA LEU A 234 -11.42 18.27 -1.27
C LEU A 234 -11.55 18.84 0.14
N TYR A 235 -11.34 17.99 1.14
CA TYR A 235 -11.22 18.41 2.52
C TYR A 235 -9.74 18.55 2.89
N PHE A 236 -9.33 19.76 3.23
CA PHE A 236 -7.99 19.99 3.79
C PHE A 236 -8.01 19.61 5.27
N ARG A 237 -7.15 18.66 5.65
CA ARG A 237 -6.97 18.21 7.04
C ARG A 237 -5.53 18.46 7.45
N GLY A 238 -5.33 19.40 8.36
CA GLY A 238 -4.04 19.68 8.98
C GLY A 238 -3.72 18.72 10.12
N TYR A 239 -2.52 18.89 10.68
CA TYR A 239 -2.06 18.22 11.89
C TYR A 239 -2.02 19.20 13.06
N LYS A 240 -2.30 18.71 14.27
CA LYS A 240 -2.09 19.41 15.54
C LYS A 240 -0.61 19.46 15.88
N GLY A 241 -0.26 20.47 16.67
CA GLY A 241 0.97 20.46 17.45
C GLY A 241 2.03 21.43 16.96
N GLU A 242 3.04 21.56 17.81
CA GLU A 242 4.22 22.35 17.53
C GLU A 242 4.93 21.81 16.29
N VAL A 243 5.38 22.75 15.46
CA VAL A 243 6.21 22.46 14.31
C VAL A 243 7.51 21.82 14.81
N LYS A 244 7.66 20.52 14.57
CA LYS A 244 8.92 19.81 14.76
C LYS A 244 9.79 20.05 13.54
N GLU A 245 11.03 20.50 13.77
CA GLU A 245 12.02 20.74 12.71
C GLU A 245 13.28 19.92 12.96
N HIS A 246 13.16 18.69 13.47
CA HIS A 246 14.32 17.84 13.71
C HIS A 246 14.93 17.40 12.38
N ASN A 247 14.09 17.01 11.43
CA ASN A 247 14.49 16.46 10.14
C ASN A 247 14.26 17.44 8.97
N THR A 248 13.63 18.58 9.22
CA THR A 248 13.39 19.63 8.22
C THR A 248 14.73 20.29 7.79
N PRO A 249 15.05 20.38 6.49
CA PRO A 249 16.31 20.96 6.03
C PRO A 249 16.48 22.41 6.47
N TYR A 250 17.66 22.76 7.00
CA TYR A 250 17.94 24.05 7.63
C TYR A 250 17.60 25.24 6.72
N GLN A 251 17.97 25.16 5.45
CA GLN A 251 17.75 26.22 4.47
C GLN A 251 16.27 26.47 4.16
N LEU A 252 15.39 25.50 4.44
CA LEU A 252 13.95 25.63 4.20
C LEU A 252 13.19 26.15 5.41
N ARG A 253 13.74 26.04 6.63
CA ARG A 253 13.07 26.45 7.88
C ARG A 253 12.65 27.92 7.83
N SER A 254 13.56 28.81 7.46
CA SER A 254 13.30 30.27 7.43
C SER A 254 12.10 30.65 6.55
N ILE A 255 12.02 30.11 5.33
CA ILE A 255 10.86 30.36 4.45
C ILE A 255 9.57 29.74 5.00
N LEU A 256 9.62 28.53 5.55
CA LEU A 256 8.45 27.87 6.14
C LEU A 256 7.91 28.66 7.34
N THR A 257 8.78 29.07 8.27
CA THR A 257 8.45 29.91 9.42
C THR A 257 7.90 31.26 8.97
N SER A 258 8.51 31.89 7.95
CA SER A 258 8.02 33.17 7.40
C SER A 258 6.60 33.05 6.86
N ILE A 259 6.26 31.95 6.17
CA ILE A 259 4.88 31.72 5.70
C ILE A 259 3.93 31.53 6.88
N ALA A 260 4.33 30.74 7.88
CA ALA A 260 3.53 30.48 9.08
C ALA A 260 3.21 31.78 9.84
N ASP A 261 4.24 32.58 10.13
CA ASP A 261 4.12 33.86 10.83
C ASP A 261 3.23 34.84 10.07
N LYS A 262 3.40 34.93 8.75
CA LYS A 262 2.55 35.78 7.90
C LYS A 262 1.10 35.31 7.95
N ALA A 263 0.85 34.00 7.85
CA ALA A 263 -0.51 33.45 7.91
C ALA A 263 -1.16 33.71 9.27
N GLU A 264 -0.41 33.61 10.37
CA GLU A 264 -0.89 33.90 11.73
C GLU A 264 -1.21 35.38 11.92
N LYS A 265 -0.27 36.26 11.55
CA LYS A 265 -0.46 37.73 11.63
C LYS A 265 -1.66 38.18 10.79
N GLU A 266 -1.78 37.67 9.56
CA GLU A 266 -2.91 37.96 8.69
C GLU A 266 -4.23 37.47 9.29
N SER A 267 -4.26 36.26 9.84
CA SER A 267 -5.46 35.71 10.50
C SER A 267 -5.87 36.54 11.70
N SER A 268 -4.92 36.93 12.56
CA SER A 268 -5.16 37.76 13.74
C SER A 268 -5.60 39.17 13.39
N ALA A 269 -5.14 39.71 12.26
CA ALA A 269 -5.46 41.05 11.77
C ALA A 269 -6.76 41.12 10.92
N TRP A 270 -7.62 40.09 10.96
CA TRP A 270 -8.84 40.02 10.14
C TRP A 270 -9.79 41.21 10.35
N TYR A 271 -9.80 41.80 11.55
CA TYR A 271 -10.63 42.97 11.88
C TYR A 271 -10.28 44.20 11.02
N LEU A 272 -9.03 44.33 10.56
CA LEU A 272 -8.63 45.39 9.63
C LEU A 272 -9.32 45.24 8.27
N TYR A 273 -9.65 44.01 7.88
CA TYR A 273 -10.40 43.74 6.67
C TYR A 273 -11.88 44.13 6.83
N ARG A 274 -12.45 43.90 8.02
CA ARG A 274 -13.80 44.35 8.39
C ARG A 274 -13.91 45.87 8.37
N ASN A 275 -12.90 46.58 8.87
CA ASN A 275 -12.85 48.05 8.87
C ASN A 275 -12.85 48.65 7.46
N LYS A 276 -12.48 47.87 6.43
CA LYS A 276 -12.57 48.25 5.01
C LYS A 276 -13.94 47.96 4.38
N ARG A 277 -15.00 47.79 5.20
CA ARG A 277 -16.38 47.47 4.78
C ARG A 277 -16.51 46.13 4.05
N ALA A 278 -15.64 45.17 4.33
CA ALA A 278 -15.77 43.82 3.79
C ALA A 278 -17.01 43.11 4.35
N SER A 279 -17.69 42.33 3.51
CA SER A 279 -18.83 41.50 3.95
C SER A 279 -18.37 40.32 4.80
N GLN A 280 -19.28 39.72 5.59
CA GLN A 280 -18.97 38.53 6.38
C GLN A 280 -18.47 37.37 5.48
N VAL A 281 -19.01 37.24 4.27
CA VAL A 281 -18.56 36.24 3.28
C VAL A 281 -17.11 36.49 2.89
N GLN A 282 -16.73 37.74 2.60
CA GLN A 282 -15.36 38.10 2.24
C GLN A 282 -14.38 37.87 3.40
N ILE A 283 -14.80 38.13 4.64
CA ILE A 283 -14.01 37.83 5.84
C ILE A 283 -13.83 36.32 6.01
N ASN A 284 -14.90 35.54 5.84
CA ASN A 284 -14.82 34.08 5.93
C ASN A 284 -13.90 33.49 4.85
N GLN A 285 -13.99 33.96 3.61
CA GLN A 285 -13.08 33.59 2.53
C GLN A 285 -11.63 33.99 2.84
N TYR A 286 -11.43 35.20 3.38
CA TYR A 286 -10.13 35.70 3.82
C TYR A 286 -9.50 34.76 4.85
N LEU A 287 -10.25 34.38 5.91
CA LEU A 287 -9.79 33.49 6.97
C LEU A 287 -9.58 32.06 6.47
N LEU A 288 -10.52 31.53 5.69
CA LEU A 288 -10.45 30.19 5.10
C LEU A 288 -9.15 30.01 4.31
N LYS A 289 -8.77 31.00 3.49
CA LYS A 289 -7.54 30.95 2.73
C LYS A 289 -6.29 30.78 3.61
N ARG A 290 -6.25 31.43 4.79
CA ARG A 290 -5.11 31.32 5.71
C ARG A 290 -5.13 30.00 6.45
N ASN A 291 -6.30 29.53 6.86
CA ASN A 291 -6.44 28.21 7.48
C ASN A 291 -6.00 27.09 6.51
N VAL A 292 -6.32 27.19 5.22
CA VAL A 292 -5.83 26.27 4.19
C VAL A 292 -4.30 26.34 4.07
N ILE A 293 -3.70 27.54 4.10
CA ILE A 293 -2.23 27.70 4.09
C ILE A 293 -1.60 27.04 5.31
N LYS A 294 -2.14 27.26 6.52
CA LYS A 294 -1.67 26.63 7.76
C LYS A 294 -1.78 25.10 7.67
N CYS A 295 -2.88 24.57 7.14
CA CYS A 295 -3.05 23.12 6.90
C CYS A 295 -1.97 22.60 5.95
N ILE A 296 -1.74 23.27 4.81
CA ILE A 296 -0.71 22.88 3.84
C ILE A 296 0.67 22.86 4.50
N LEU A 297 1.03 23.88 5.28
CA LEU A 297 2.29 23.93 6.01
C LEU A 297 2.43 22.77 6.99
N SER A 298 1.38 22.46 7.77
CA SER A 298 1.42 21.32 8.71
C SER A 298 1.68 19.99 7.99
N VAL A 299 1.12 19.80 6.80
CA VAL A 299 1.38 18.61 5.98
C VAL A 299 2.81 18.62 5.44
N ILE A 300 3.32 19.76 4.99
CA ILE A 300 4.71 19.89 4.50
C ILE A 300 5.69 19.51 5.62
N TYR A 301 5.54 20.10 6.81
CA TYR A 301 6.38 19.75 7.96
C TYR A 301 6.30 18.27 8.29
N LYS A 302 5.08 17.69 8.36
CA LYS A 302 4.94 16.26 8.65
C LYS A 302 5.64 15.38 7.61
N GLN A 303 5.59 15.74 6.33
CA GLN A 303 6.28 15.00 5.27
C GLN A 303 7.81 15.14 5.35
N LEU A 304 8.31 16.34 5.65
CA LEU A 304 9.75 16.57 5.87
C LEU A 304 10.26 15.85 7.13
N GLU A 305 9.40 15.65 8.14
CA GLU A 305 9.80 15.00 9.40
C GLU A 305 9.77 13.46 9.36
N LYS A 306 9.05 12.82 8.42
CA LYS A 306 8.82 11.36 8.40
C LYS A 306 10.10 10.53 8.33
N SER A 307 11.03 10.90 7.46
CA SER A 307 12.27 10.15 7.23
C SER A 307 13.23 10.97 6.38
N ASN A 308 13.58 12.17 6.83
CA ASN A 308 14.57 12.99 6.12
C ASN A 308 15.91 12.99 6.86
N SER A 309 16.90 12.33 6.26
CA SER A 309 18.29 12.33 6.74
C SER A 309 19.13 13.48 6.16
N PHE A 310 18.56 14.27 5.23
CA PHE A 310 19.27 15.27 4.44
C PHE A 310 19.05 16.69 5.00
N LEU A 311 19.58 16.93 6.20
CA LEU A 311 19.34 18.16 6.97
C LEU A 311 19.95 19.43 6.34
N GLU A 312 20.96 19.28 5.49
CA GLU A 312 21.70 20.39 4.86
C GLU A 312 21.42 20.55 3.36
N GLU A 313 20.58 19.70 2.78
CA GLU A 313 20.36 19.64 1.33
C GLU A 313 19.22 20.54 0.84
N GLY A 314 18.63 21.35 1.72
CA GLY A 314 17.63 22.33 1.32
C GLY A 314 18.22 23.40 0.40
N ASP A 315 17.45 23.83 -0.59
CA ASP A 315 17.81 24.96 -1.45
C ASP A 315 16.63 25.91 -1.64
N PHE A 316 16.88 27.18 -1.41
CA PHE A 316 15.95 28.27 -1.67
C PHE A 316 16.74 29.57 -1.95
N PRO A 317 16.49 30.26 -3.07
CA PRO A 317 17.33 31.37 -3.51
C PRO A 317 16.99 32.68 -2.79
N TYR A 318 17.30 32.78 -1.49
CA TYR A 318 17.01 33.95 -0.65
C TYR A 318 17.61 35.23 -1.24
N ASP A 319 18.86 35.22 -1.72
CA ASP A 319 19.53 36.40 -2.27
C ASP A 319 18.75 37.06 -3.41
N LYS A 320 18.06 36.24 -4.22
CA LYS A 320 17.26 36.71 -5.37
C LYS A 320 15.85 37.13 -4.96
N LEU A 321 15.31 36.55 -3.90
CA LEU A 321 13.89 36.65 -3.54
C LEU A 321 13.61 37.45 -2.28
N ASN A 322 14.61 37.85 -1.48
CA ASN A 322 14.41 38.43 -0.15
C ASN A 322 13.45 39.64 -0.18
N LYS A 323 13.70 40.62 -1.06
CA LYS A 323 12.84 41.81 -1.22
C LYS A 323 11.40 41.46 -1.60
N GLN A 324 11.21 40.38 -2.36
CA GLN A 324 9.88 39.93 -2.77
C GLN A 324 9.17 39.21 -1.61
N LEU A 325 9.90 38.41 -0.84
CA LEU A 325 9.40 37.70 0.34
C LEU A 325 8.98 38.64 1.46
N GLU A 326 9.76 39.69 1.72
CA GLU A 326 9.40 40.70 2.73
C GLU A 326 8.03 41.33 2.43
N LYS A 327 7.79 41.69 1.17
CA LYS A 327 6.53 42.30 0.69
C LYS A 327 5.40 41.29 0.42
N ALA A 328 5.71 39.99 0.40
CA ALA A 328 4.73 38.95 0.12
C ALA A 328 3.76 38.77 1.29
N ASP A 329 2.49 38.55 0.97
CA ASP A 329 1.54 37.94 1.90
C ASP A 329 1.82 36.43 2.03
N SER A 330 1.17 35.79 3.00
CA SER A 330 1.29 34.34 3.25
C SER A 330 1.07 33.51 1.99
N TYR A 331 0.11 33.90 1.15
CA TYR A 331 -0.18 33.23 -0.11
C TYR A 331 0.98 33.33 -1.11
N LYS A 332 1.47 34.55 -1.38
CA LYS A 332 2.58 34.76 -2.31
C LYS A 332 3.86 34.10 -1.81
N ALA A 333 4.12 34.13 -0.50
CA ALA A 333 5.26 33.45 0.09
C ALA A 333 5.18 31.93 -0.10
N LEU A 334 4.01 31.32 0.10
CA LEU A 334 3.79 29.89 -0.18
C LEU A 334 3.98 29.55 -1.67
N ILE A 335 3.48 30.39 -2.60
CA ILE A 335 3.69 30.18 -4.04
C ILE A 335 5.17 30.32 -4.42
N MET A 336 5.91 31.27 -3.82
CA MET A 336 7.35 31.38 -4.01
C MET A 336 8.07 30.12 -3.51
N PHE A 337 7.72 29.63 -2.32
CA PHE A 337 8.26 28.36 -1.81
C PHE A 337 7.97 27.20 -2.76
N ALA A 338 6.72 27.05 -3.22
CA ALA A 338 6.36 25.99 -4.15
C ALA A 338 7.07 26.06 -5.51
N LYS A 339 7.49 27.26 -5.92
CA LYS A 339 8.16 27.48 -7.20
C LYS A 339 9.68 27.29 -7.12
N TYR A 340 10.30 27.62 -5.99
CA TYR A 340 11.75 27.73 -5.87
C TYR A 340 12.38 26.85 -4.79
N GLY A 341 11.57 26.24 -3.92
CA GLY A 341 12.05 25.29 -2.91
C GLY A 341 12.48 23.97 -3.56
N ALA A 342 13.72 23.57 -3.29
CA ALA A 342 14.31 22.36 -3.83
C ALA A 342 15.12 21.59 -2.77
N ILE A 343 15.41 20.32 -3.07
CA ILE A 343 16.30 19.45 -2.30
C ILE A 343 17.46 19.04 -3.21
N LYS A 344 18.69 19.09 -2.70
CA LYS A 344 19.92 18.72 -3.42
C LYS A 344 20.19 17.23 -3.29
N ILE A 345 19.79 16.44 -4.28
CA ILE A 345 19.96 14.98 -4.24
C ILE A 345 21.43 14.56 -4.47
N GLN A 346 22.18 15.35 -5.25
CA GLN A 346 23.60 15.13 -5.54
C GLN A 346 24.32 16.48 -5.76
N PRO A 347 25.66 16.55 -5.68
CA PRO A 347 26.41 17.75 -6.03
C PRO A 347 26.03 18.26 -7.43
N GLY A 348 25.49 19.48 -7.51
CA GLY A 348 25.04 20.10 -8.77
C GLY A 348 23.67 19.67 -9.29
N LYS A 349 22.97 18.75 -8.60
CA LYS A 349 21.63 18.28 -9.00
C LYS A 349 20.61 18.54 -7.89
N SER A 350 19.70 19.47 -8.14
CA SER A 350 18.56 19.75 -7.26
C SER A 350 17.24 19.32 -7.92
N GLU A 351 16.31 18.86 -7.09
CA GLU A 351 14.94 18.58 -7.50
C GLU A 351 13.97 19.49 -6.74
N ASN A 352 13.04 20.11 -7.46
CA ASN A 352 12.02 20.95 -6.86
C ASN A 352 11.09 20.11 -5.98
N ILE A 353 10.79 20.60 -4.78
CA ILE A 353 9.91 19.92 -3.82
C ILE A 353 8.50 19.73 -4.40
N PHE A 354 8.05 20.68 -5.23
CA PHE A 354 6.74 20.64 -5.87
C PHE A 354 6.85 20.59 -7.39
N LYS A 355 5.93 19.84 -8.01
CA LYS A 355 5.70 19.92 -9.45
C LYS A 355 5.27 21.33 -9.84
N LYS A 356 5.83 21.83 -10.93
CA LYS A 356 5.61 23.20 -11.42
C LYS A 356 4.12 23.55 -11.50
N ASN A 357 3.76 24.68 -10.90
CA ASN A 357 2.41 25.29 -10.90
C ASN A 357 1.30 24.45 -10.25
N ILE A 358 1.59 23.32 -9.58
CA ILE A 358 0.51 22.46 -9.05
C ILE A 358 -0.24 23.13 -7.90
N LEU A 359 0.50 23.76 -6.98
CA LEU A 359 -0.08 24.45 -5.83
C LEU A 359 -0.79 25.74 -6.23
N GLU A 360 -0.26 26.44 -7.23
CA GLU A 360 -0.90 27.62 -7.80
C GLU A 360 -2.24 27.28 -8.46
N LYS A 361 -2.29 26.18 -9.24
CA LYS A 361 -3.53 25.68 -9.84
C LYS A 361 -4.54 25.24 -8.78
N LEU A 362 -4.07 24.58 -7.72
CA LEU A 362 -4.91 24.17 -6.59
C LEU A 362 -5.55 25.40 -5.96
N LEU A 363 -4.75 26.39 -5.54
CA LEU A 363 -5.23 27.53 -4.78
C LEU A 363 -6.03 28.54 -5.63
N LYS A 364 -5.75 28.68 -6.94
CA LYS A 364 -6.55 29.52 -7.86
C LYS A 364 -7.97 29.02 -8.06
N LYS A 365 -8.21 27.71 -8.00
CA LYS A 365 -9.57 27.14 -8.12
C LYS A 365 -10.47 27.49 -6.93
N TYR A 366 -9.90 27.75 -5.75
CA TYR A 366 -10.64 28.09 -4.53
C TYR A 366 -10.82 29.60 -4.31
N THR A 367 -10.32 30.46 -5.21
CA THR A 367 -10.50 31.92 -5.11
C THR A 367 -11.68 32.46 -5.92
N HIS A 368 -12.37 31.61 -6.69
CA HIS A 368 -13.45 32.02 -7.61
C HIS A 368 -14.78 31.26 -7.43
N ARG A 369 -14.89 30.41 -6.41
CA ARG A 369 -16.16 29.88 -5.89
C ARG A 369 -16.28 30.36 -4.45
#